data_AF-A0A9E1UT19-F1
#
_entry.id   AF-A0A9E1UT19-F1
#
_cell.length_a   1.000
_cell.length_b   1.000
_cell.length_c   1.000
_cell.angle_alpha   90.00
_cell.angle_beta   90.00
_cell.angle_gamma   90.00
#
_symmetry.space_group_name_H-M   'P 1'
#
loop_
_entity.id
_entity.type
_entity.pdbx_description
1 polymer ?
#
loop_
_entity_poly.entity_id
_entity_poly.type
_entity_poly.pdbx_seq_one_letter_code
_entity_poly.pdbx_strand_id
1 'polypeptide(L)'
;MTKHALATTALLFGMLGVQARAAEPGAKQAPLVFHISLDGDDTQAGTREQPFATPERARDAIRQRKLQPDGLPTGGATVLLHGGTYPRQATFTLSAGDSGTAAAPIVYAAAPGETVTLSGGRPLLRDWFTPVTDAAILSRMISAAARTKL
;
A
#
# COMPACT_ATOMS: atom_id res chain seq x y z
N MET A 1 -25.29 18.22 -74.80
CA MET A 1 -26.52 19.06 -74.88
C MET A 1 -27.59 18.23 -74.17
N THR A 2 -28.06 18.54 -72.96
CA THR A 2 -28.91 19.70 -72.64
C THR A 2 -28.98 19.87 -71.11
N LYS A 3 -28.54 21.06 -70.66
CA LYS A 3 -29.04 21.94 -69.57
C LYS A 3 -29.21 21.41 -68.12
N HIS A 4 -28.55 22.16 -67.25
CA HIS A 4 -28.61 22.23 -65.79
C HIS A 4 -30.03 22.42 -65.21
N ALA A 5 -30.27 21.86 -64.03
CA ALA A 5 -31.26 22.33 -63.07
C ALA A 5 -30.64 22.35 -61.66
N LEU A 6 -30.85 23.47 -60.98
CA LEU A 6 -30.33 23.91 -59.69
C LEU A 6 -31.29 23.47 -58.58
N ALA A 7 -30.80 22.94 -57.44
CA ALA A 7 -31.54 22.99 -56.17
C ALA A 7 -30.63 22.65 -54.97
N THR A 8 -30.07 23.69 -54.37
CA THR A 8 -30.02 23.97 -52.92
C THR A 8 -30.09 22.77 -51.97
N THR A 9 -28.99 22.46 -51.28
CA THR A 9 -29.04 21.64 -50.06
C THR A 9 -28.33 22.38 -48.94
N ALA A 10 -29.08 22.64 -47.88
CA ALA A 10 -28.70 23.46 -46.75
C ALA A 10 -27.62 22.81 -45.88
N LEU A 11 -26.73 23.67 -45.39
CA LEU A 11 -25.71 23.44 -44.38
C LEU A 11 -26.38 23.10 -43.04
N LEU A 12 -26.09 21.93 -42.45
CA LEU A 12 -26.38 21.66 -41.04
C LEU A 12 -25.05 21.43 -40.30
N PHE A 13 -24.55 22.48 -39.66
CA PHE A 13 -23.43 22.43 -38.74
C PHE A 13 -23.87 21.67 -37.49
N GLY A 14 -23.41 20.42 -37.33
CA GLY A 14 -23.54 19.68 -36.09
C GLY A 14 -22.61 20.27 -35.03
N MET A 15 -23.12 21.16 -34.19
CA MET A 15 -22.45 21.52 -32.93
C MET A 15 -22.47 20.28 -32.02
N LEU A 16 -21.34 19.57 -31.96
CA LEU A 16 -21.06 18.61 -30.91
C LEU A 16 -20.90 19.40 -29.60
N GLY A 17 -22.00 19.54 -28.86
CA GLY A 17 -21.96 20.12 -27.52
C GLY A 17 -21.09 19.24 -26.63
N VAL A 18 -19.87 19.70 -26.36
CA VAL A 18 -19.06 19.19 -25.24
C VAL A 18 -19.81 19.58 -23.98
N GLN A 19 -20.65 18.69 -23.48
CA GLN A 19 -21.29 18.90 -22.20
C GLN A 19 -20.19 18.83 -21.13
N ALA A 20 -19.79 20.01 -20.64
CA ALA A 20 -18.99 20.12 -19.44
C ALA A 20 -19.79 19.50 -18.30
N ARG A 21 -19.39 18.30 -17.86
CA ARG A 21 -19.96 17.69 -16.66
C ARG A 21 -19.51 18.54 -15.48
N ALA A 22 -20.39 19.44 -15.03
CA ALA A 22 -20.21 20.14 -13.78
C ALA A 22 -20.02 19.07 -12.69
N ALA A 23 -18.89 19.11 -12.00
CA ALA A 23 -18.65 18.28 -10.83
C ALA A 23 -19.70 18.69 -9.78
N GLU A 24 -20.57 17.75 -9.41
CA GLU A 24 -21.54 17.98 -8.34
C GLU A 24 -20.79 18.19 -7.02
N PRO A 25 -20.88 19.36 -6.38
CA PRO A 25 -20.28 19.57 -5.07
C PRO A 25 -21.16 18.85 -4.05
N GLY A 26 -20.70 17.70 -3.55
CA GLY A 26 -21.38 16.98 -2.47
C GLY A 26 -21.28 15.47 -2.45
N ALA A 27 -20.63 14.82 -3.43
CA ALA A 27 -20.33 13.39 -3.32
C ALA A 27 -19.40 13.16 -2.11
N LYS A 28 -19.93 12.52 -1.05
CA LYS A 28 -19.13 12.04 0.09
C LYS A 28 -18.00 11.18 -0.49
N GLN A 29 -16.76 11.69 -0.44
CA GLN A 29 -15.61 10.95 -0.91
C GLN A 29 -15.51 9.65 -0.09
N ALA A 30 -15.40 8.52 -0.78
CA ALA A 30 -15.22 7.23 -0.14
C ALA A 30 -13.95 7.28 0.75
N PRO A 31 -13.92 6.54 1.87
CA PRO A 31 -12.74 6.44 2.70
C PRO A 31 -11.52 6.04 1.86
N LEU A 32 -10.37 6.68 2.11
CA LEU A 32 -9.15 6.35 1.39
C LEU A 32 -8.61 5.02 1.89
N VAL A 33 -8.41 4.05 1.00
CA VAL A 33 -7.85 2.74 1.37
C VAL A 33 -6.61 2.47 0.55
N PHE A 34 -5.51 2.15 1.24
CA PHE A 34 -4.28 1.64 0.64
C PHE A 34 -4.05 0.19 1.05
N HIS A 35 -3.52 -0.60 0.14
CA HIS A 35 -3.19 -2.00 0.35
C HIS A 35 -1.68 -2.20 0.35
N ILE A 36 -1.20 -3.05 1.25
CA ILE A 36 0.19 -3.50 1.33
C ILE A 36 0.20 -5.02 1.23
N SER A 37 1.06 -5.58 0.39
CA SER A 37 1.23 -7.03 0.23
C SER A 37 2.70 -7.41 0.15
N LEU A 38 3.03 -8.66 0.46
CA LEU A 38 4.41 -9.18 0.35
C LEU A 38 4.91 -9.25 -1.10
N ASP A 39 3.99 -9.37 -2.06
CA ASP A 39 4.22 -9.33 -3.51
C ASP A 39 3.88 -7.95 -4.13
N GLY A 40 3.64 -6.93 -3.28
CA GLY A 40 3.38 -5.57 -3.73
C GLY A 40 4.62 -4.86 -4.24
N ASP A 41 4.42 -3.66 -4.75
CA ASP A 41 5.47 -2.82 -5.34
C ASP A 41 5.22 -1.35 -5.01
N ASP A 42 6.23 -0.68 -4.44
CA ASP A 42 6.11 0.71 -3.98
C ASP A 42 6.01 1.75 -5.12
N THR A 43 6.21 1.33 -6.37
CA THR A 43 5.95 2.16 -7.55
C THR A 43 4.49 2.17 -7.99
N GLN A 44 3.67 1.26 -7.46
CA GLN A 44 2.28 1.08 -7.82
C GLN A 44 1.35 2.14 -7.20
N ALA A 45 0.04 2.02 -7.46
CA ALA A 45 -0.96 2.95 -6.96
C ALA A 45 -1.40 2.69 -5.50
N GLY A 46 -1.11 1.50 -4.94
CA GLY A 46 -1.55 1.10 -3.61
C GLY A 46 -3.00 0.64 -3.54
N THR A 47 -3.62 0.29 -4.67
CA THR A 47 -4.97 -0.31 -4.71
C THR A 47 -4.90 -1.80 -4.35
N ARG A 48 -6.04 -2.46 -4.21
CA ARG A 48 -6.09 -3.90 -3.93
C ARG A 48 -5.40 -4.73 -5.02
N GLU A 49 -5.53 -4.31 -6.29
CA GLU A 49 -4.97 -4.98 -7.45
C GLU A 49 -3.50 -4.60 -7.70
N GLN A 50 -3.07 -3.46 -7.17
CA GLN A 50 -1.72 -2.92 -7.34
C GLN A 50 -1.21 -2.43 -5.97
N PRO A 51 -1.01 -3.34 -5.00
CA PRO A 51 -0.67 -2.96 -3.63
C PRO A 51 0.76 -2.44 -3.53
N PHE A 52 1.01 -1.62 -2.51
CA PHE A 52 2.37 -1.25 -2.12
C PHE A 52 3.11 -2.44 -1.51
N ALA A 53 4.43 -2.36 -1.47
CA ALA A 53 5.27 -3.32 -0.76
C ALA A 53 5.47 -2.92 0.72
N THR A 54 5.45 -1.63 1.04
CA THR A 54 5.86 -1.12 2.35
C THR A 54 4.87 -0.17 3.05
N PRO A 55 4.87 -0.16 4.40
CA PRO A 55 4.11 0.83 5.18
C PRO A 55 4.63 2.27 5.02
N GLU A 56 5.91 2.46 4.71
CA GLU A 56 6.49 3.77 4.37
C GLU A 56 5.81 4.36 3.15
N ARG A 57 5.66 3.57 2.09
CA ARG A 57 5.05 4.06 0.85
C ARG A 57 3.61 4.48 1.06
N ALA A 58 2.84 3.71 1.84
CA ALA A 58 1.48 4.06 2.22
C ALA A 58 1.42 5.33 3.08
N ARG A 59 2.30 5.48 4.08
CA ARG A 59 2.44 6.71 4.87
C ARG A 59 2.72 7.92 3.97
N ASP A 60 3.66 7.79 3.05
CA ASP A 60 4.04 8.89 2.16
C ASP A 60 2.92 9.22 1.17
N ALA A 61 2.15 8.23 0.69
CA ALA A 61 0.94 8.47 -0.10
C ALA A 61 -0.12 9.25 0.69
N ILE A 62 -0.33 8.91 1.96
CA ILE A 62 -1.25 9.64 2.86
C ILE A 62 -0.76 11.08 3.07
N ARG A 63 0.54 11.29 3.29
CA ARG A 63 1.13 12.64 3.38
C ARG A 63 0.87 13.46 2.12
N GLN A 64 1.08 12.87 0.94
CA GLN A 64 0.79 13.56 -0.32
C GLN A 64 -0.70 13.87 -0.49
N ARG A 65 -1.58 12.96 -0.07
CA ARG A 65 -3.02 13.22 -0.08
C ARG A 65 -3.43 14.39 0.81
N LYS A 66 -2.81 14.51 1.99
CA LYS A 66 -3.03 15.63 2.93
C LYS A 66 -2.66 16.99 2.34
N LEU A 67 -1.74 17.04 1.38
CA LEU A 67 -1.32 18.28 0.71
C LEU A 67 -2.25 18.72 -0.43
N GLN A 68 -3.17 17.85 -0.87
CA GLN A 68 -4.14 18.20 -1.90
C GLN A 68 -5.25 19.11 -1.34
N PRO A 69 -5.91 19.95 -2.18
CA PRO A 69 -6.96 20.88 -1.73
C PRO A 69 -8.08 20.20 -0.91
N ASP A 70 -8.44 18.97 -1.28
CA ASP A 70 -9.48 18.20 -0.61
C ASP A 70 -9.01 17.49 0.69
N GLY A 71 -7.70 17.47 0.97
CA GLY A 71 -7.14 16.85 2.17
C GLY A 71 -7.46 15.35 2.32
N LEU A 72 -7.64 14.86 3.55
CA LEU A 72 -8.16 13.50 3.77
C LEU A 72 -9.69 13.51 3.72
N PRO A 73 -10.33 12.49 3.11
CA PRO A 73 -11.79 12.39 3.10
C PRO A 73 -12.33 12.19 4.53
N THR A 74 -13.62 12.43 4.73
CA THR A 74 -14.32 12.02 5.96
C THR A 74 -14.21 10.51 6.14
N GLY A 75 -13.87 10.05 7.34
CA GLY A 75 -13.50 8.65 7.61
C GLY A 75 -12.01 8.36 7.41
N GLY A 76 -11.25 9.31 6.85
CA GLY A 76 -9.80 9.31 6.84
C GLY A 76 -9.17 8.30 5.89
N ALA A 77 -8.06 7.71 6.33
CA ALA A 77 -7.29 6.74 5.55
C ALA A 77 -7.09 5.43 6.31
N THR A 78 -7.31 4.31 5.63
CA THR A 78 -7.00 2.97 6.15
C THR A 78 -5.92 2.33 5.29
N VAL A 79 -4.88 1.80 5.94
CA VAL A 79 -3.82 1.01 5.33
C VAL A 79 -4.05 -0.43 5.73
N LEU A 80 -4.41 -1.28 4.78
CA LEU A 80 -4.65 -2.71 4.96
C LEU A 80 -3.39 -3.49 4.58
N LEU A 81 -2.80 -4.16 5.56
CA LEU A 81 -1.69 -5.09 5.36
C LEU A 81 -2.25 -6.48 5.13
N HIS A 82 -1.91 -7.10 4.00
CA HIS A 82 -2.28 -8.48 3.69
C HIS A 82 -1.40 -9.48 4.45
N GLY A 83 -1.90 -10.70 4.59
CA GLY A 83 -1.38 -11.72 5.49
C GLY A 83 0.05 -12.11 5.16
N GLY A 84 0.88 -12.19 6.18
CA GLY A 84 2.29 -12.51 5.99
C GLY A 84 3.21 -11.98 7.08
N THR A 85 4.49 -12.31 6.92
CA THR A 85 5.58 -11.77 7.77
C THR A 85 6.39 -10.77 6.95
N TYR A 86 6.33 -9.51 7.34
CA TYR A 86 7.09 -8.42 6.72
C TYR A 86 8.40 -8.22 7.49
N PRO A 87 9.55 -8.62 6.93
CA PRO A 87 10.85 -8.35 7.54
C PRO A 87 11.15 -6.86 7.50
N ARG A 88 11.68 -6.34 8.60
CA ARG A 88 11.94 -4.93 8.81
C ARG A 88 13.40 -4.73 9.20
N GLN A 89 14.13 -3.97 8.39
CA GLN A 89 15.51 -3.59 8.70
C GLN A 89 15.58 -2.23 9.42
N ALA A 90 14.50 -1.46 9.37
CA ALA A 90 14.40 -0.14 9.97
C ALA A 90 13.04 0.05 10.66
N THR A 91 13.04 0.87 11.70
CA THR A 91 11.84 1.33 12.42
C THR A 91 10.88 2.02 11.45
N PHE A 92 9.60 1.66 11.52
CA PHE A 92 8.54 2.42 10.87
C PHE A 92 8.25 3.69 11.68
N THR A 93 8.87 4.80 11.28
CA THR A 93 8.77 6.06 12.01
C THR A 93 7.54 6.86 11.60
N LEU A 94 6.72 7.21 12.60
CA LEU A 94 5.59 8.13 12.50
C LEU A 94 5.92 9.44 13.25
N SER A 95 5.52 10.57 12.68
CA SER A 95 5.68 11.91 13.27
C SER A 95 4.32 12.60 13.43
N ALA A 96 4.32 13.83 13.96
CA ALA A 96 3.12 14.66 14.03
C ALA A 96 2.44 14.84 12.65
N GLY A 97 3.22 14.83 11.56
CA GLY A 97 2.72 14.91 10.20
C GLY A 97 1.84 13.72 9.78
N ASP A 98 1.93 12.59 10.49
CA ASP A 98 1.18 11.37 10.22
C ASP A 98 -0.11 11.26 11.04
N SER A 99 -0.45 12.30 11.82
CA SER A 99 -1.70 12.33 12.58
C SER A 99 -2.89 12.60 11.67
N GLY A 100 -3.99 11.88 11.95
CA GLY A 100 -5.33 12.20 11.45
C GLY A 100 -6.08 13.15 12.40
N THR A 101 -7.37 13.31 12.18
CA THR A 101 -8.30 13.96 13.11
C THR A 101 -9.37 12.98 13.56
N ALA A 102 -10.20 13.34 14.54
CA ALA A 102 -11.34 12.51 14.93
C ALA A 102 -12.30 12.22 13.76
N ALA A 103 -12.44 13.17 12.82
CA ALA A 103 -13.29 13.01 11.64
C ALA A 103 -12.59 12.31 10.45
N ALA A 104 -11.25 12.29 10.46
CA ALA A 104 -10.41 11.70 9.42
C ALA A 104 -9.20 10.97 10.05
N PRO A 105 -9.44 9.82 10.72
CA PRO A 105 -8.38 9.04 11.35
C PRO A 105 -7.45 8.41 10.32
N ILE A 106 -6.23 8.07 10.73
CA ILE A 106 -5.32 7.25 9.93
C ILE A 106 -5.14 5.92 10.65
N VAL A 107 -5.52 4.83 10.01
CA VAL A 107 -5.57 3.49 10.60
C VAL A 107 -4.64 2.56 9.83
N TYR A 108 -3.76 1.84 10.52
CA TYR A 108 -2.99 0.73 9.98
C TYR A 108 -3.55 -0.56 10.58
N ALA A 109 -4.01 -1.47 9.74
CA ALA A 109 -4.68 -2.70 10.18
C ALA A 109 -4.30 -3.88 9.29
N ALA A 110 -4.42 -5.09 9.84
CA ALA A 110 -4.45 -6.28 9.00
C ALA A 110 -5.72 -6.28 8.13
N ALA A 111 -5.60 -6.80 6.91
CA ALA A 111 -6.76 -7.06 6.07
C ALA A 111 -7.73 -8.03 6.78
N PRO A 112 -9.05 -7.92 6.55
CA PRO A 112 -10.04 -8.69 7.31
C PRO A 112 -9.80 -10.20 7.28
N GLY A 113 -9.65 -10.80 8.46
CA GLY A 113 -9.42 -12.24 8.61
C GLY A 113 -7.96 -12.68 8.38
N GLU A 114 -7.06 -11.76 8.06
CA GLU A 114 -5.66 -12.05 7.78
C GLU A 114 -4.77 -11.78 9.00
N THR A 115 -3.66 -12.50 9.12
CA THR A 115 -2.67 -12.31 10.19
C THR A 115 -1.40 -11.70 9.64
N VAL A 116 -0.97 -10.59 10.25
CA VAL A 116 0.21 -9.82 9.82
C VAL A 116 1.23 -9.77 10.94
N THR A 117 2.49 -10.09 10.61
CA THR A 117 3.62 -9.95 11.52
C THR A 117 4.63 -8.97 10.93
N LEU A 118 4.98 -7.92 11.69
CA LEU A 118 6.13 -7.08 11.39
C LEU A 118 7.33 -7.62 12.17
N SER A 119 8.34 -8.15 11.48
CA SER A 119 9.50 -8.79 12.12
C SER A 119 10.74 -7.93 11.97
N GLY A 120 11.25 -7.38 13.07
CA GLY A 120 12.59 -6.76 13.12
C GLY A 120 13.75 -7.77 13.19
N GLY A 121 13.44 -9.06 13.27
CA GLY A 121 14.43 -10.13 13.40
C GLY A 121 15.05 -10.54 12.06
N ARG A 122 16.29 -11.01 12.10
CA ARG A 122 16.89 -11.72 10.97
C ARG A 122 16.66 -13.23 11.16
N PRO A 123 16.08 -13.94 10.18
CA PRO A 123 15.98 -15.39 10.26
C PRO A 123 17.40 -15.97 10.28
N LEU A 124 17.66 -16.85 11.25
CA LEU A 124 18.88 -17.65 11.30
C LEU A 124 18.56 -19.01 10.68
N LEU A 125 19.07 -19.27 9.49
CA LEU A 125 18.78 -20.53 8.79
C LEU A 125 19.63 -21.66 9.38
N ARG A 126 19.04 -22.85 9.52
CA ARG A 126 19.73 -24.02 10.06
C ARG A 126 21.03 -24.33 9.32
N ASP A 127 21.02 -24.18 8.00
CA ASP A 127 22.18 -24.51 7.15
C ASP A 127 23.34 -23.51 7.29
N TRP A 128 23.16 -22.42 8.05
CA TRP A 128 24.26 -21.53 8.44
C TRP A 128 25.12 -22.10 9.57
N PHE A 129 24.66 -23.18 10.21
CA PHE A 129 25.30 -23.78 11.37
C PHE A 129 25.74 -25.20 11.07
N THR A 130 26.90 -25.57 11.60
CA THR A 130 27.38 -26.96 11.61
C THR A 130 27.41 -27.48 13.05
N PRO A 131 27.20 -28.79 13.24
CA PRO A 131 27.33 -29.40 14.56
C PRO A 131 28.71 -29.17 15.15
N VAL A 132 28.76 -28.89 16.45
CA VAL A 132 30.02 -28.70 17.17
C VAL A 132 30.61 -30.07 17.49
N THR A 133 31.73 -30.41 16.84
CA THR A 133 32.38 -31.72 17.00
C THR A 133 33.67 -31.66 17.83
N ASP A 134 34.21 -30.47 18.08
CA ASP A 134 35.41 -30.28 18.88
C ASP A 134 35.15 -30.59 20.37
N ALA A 135 35.86 -31.60 20.89
CA ALA A 135 35.70 -32.07 22.27
C ALA A 135 36.09 -31.03 23.34
N ALA A 136 37.07 -30.17 23.05
CA ALA A 136 37.47 -29.09 23.96
C ALA A 136 36.37 -28.02 24.05
N ILE A 137 35.70 -27.71 22.93
CA ILE A 137 34.55 -26.79 22.90
C ILE A 137 33.36 -27.40 23.64
N LEU A 138 33.01 -28.66 23.37
CA LEU A 138 31.91 -29.37 24.05
C LEU A 138 32.13 -29.46 25.57
N SER A 139 33.38 -29.63 26.01
CA SER A 139 33.74 -29.71 27.43
C SER A 139 33.53 -28.40 28.20
N ARG A 140 33.46 -27.25 27.50
CA ARG A 140 33.13 -25.95 28.10
C ARG A 140 31.64 -25.78 28.40
N MET A 141 30.77 -26.64 27.85
CA MET A 141 29.34 -26.55 28.07
C MET A 141 28.96 -27.08 29.46
N ILE A 142 28.28 -26.23 30.24
CA ILE A 142 27.83 -26.54 31.62
C ILE A 142 26.81 -27.67 31.62
N SER A 143 25.85 -27.66 30.68
CA SER A 143 24.85 -28.72 30.55
C SER A 143 25.39 -29.87 29.71
N ALA A 144 25.59 -31.03 30.35
CA ALA A 144 25.99 -32.26 29.65
C ALA A 144 24.94 -32.70 28.61
N ALA A 145 23.65 -32.50 28.90
CA ALA A 145 22.55 -32.85 28.00
C ALA A 145 22.53 -31.99 26.73
N ALA A 146 23.07 -30.77 26.77
CA ALA A 146 23.16 -29.90 25.60
C ALA A 146 24.27 -30.31 24.63
N ARG A 147 25.29 -31.04 25.09
CA ARG A 147 26.43 -31.48 24.25
C ARG A 147 26.03 -32.42 23.11
N THR A 148 24.89 -33.10 23.23
CA THR A 148 24.36 -34.02 22.21
C THR A 148 23.23 -33.40 21.37
N LYS A 149 23.00 -32.09 21.50
CA LYS A 149 21.89 -31.36 20.83
C LYS A 149 22.40 -30.29 19.85
N LEU A 150 23.72 -30.13 19.74
CA LEU A 150 24.39 -29.20 18.85
C LEU A 150 24.89 -29.90 17.60
#